data_AF-A0A960D2M7-F1
#
_entry.id   AF-A0A960D2M7-F1
#
_cell.length_a   1.000
_cell.length_b   1.000
_cell.length_c   1.000
_cell.angle_alpha   90.00
_cell.angle_beta   90.00
_cell.angle_gamma   90.00
#
_symmetry.space_group_name_H-M   'P 1'
#
loop_
_entity.id
_entity.type
_entity.pdbx_description
1 polymer ?
#
loop_
_entity_poly.entity_id
_entity_poly.type
_entity_poly.pdbx_seq_one_letter_code
_entity_poly.pdbx_strand_id
1 'polypeptide(L)' 'MSTAKRIVFIGAAGEMCRVAIQRFAEAVEGADWKLELYDIRPEVLDDLVELLPSGSVSVGSFDLF' A
#
# COMPACT_ATOMS: atom_id res chain seq x y z
N MET A 1 21.73 8.27 -5.50
CA MET A 1 20.73 7.36 -4.90
C MET A 1 19.40 7.69 -5.53
N SER A 2 18.80 6.76 -6.28
CA SER A 2 17.39 6.89 -6.67
C SER A 2 16.58 6.82 -5.37
N THR A 3 15.79 7.85 -5.07
CA THR A 3 14.79 7.74 -4.01
C THR A 3 13.64 6.93 -4.58
N ALA A 4 13.34 5.79 -3.96
CA ALA A 4 12.17 4.96 -4.29
C ALA A 4 10.93 5.84 -4.47
N LYS A 5 10.17 5.61 -5.54
CA LYS A 5 8.95 6.37 -5.78
C LYS A 5 7.95 6.04 -4.67
N ARG A 6 7.52 7.07 -3.94
CA ARG A 6 6.52 6.95 -2.88
C ARG A 6 5.12 7.02 -3.49
N ILE A 7 4.30 6.01 -3.25
CA ILE A 7 2.88 5.95 -3.66
C ILE A 7 2.03 5.85 -2.40
N VAL A 8 1.04 6.74 -2.27
CA VAL A 8 0.20 6.82 -1.07
C VAL A 8 -1.24 6.47 -1.44
N PHE A 9 -1.83 5.50 -0.74
CA PHE A 9 -3.25 5.17 -0.81
C PHE A 9 -3.93 5.62 0.47
N ILE A 10 -5.01 6.39 0.36
CA ILE A 10 -5.88 6.79 1.47
C ILE A 10 -7.24 6.11 1.27
N GLY A 11 -7.81 5.57 2.34
CA GLY A 11 -8.94 4.64 2.23
C GLY A 11 -8.49 3.28 1.70
N ALA A 12 -7.28 2.85 2.06
CA ALA A 12 -6.64 1.68 1.51
C ALA A 12 -7.40 0.37 1.84
N ALA A 13 -8.19 0.34 2.92
CA ALA A 13 -8.97 -0.85 3.30
C ALA A 13 -10.26 -1.01 2.48
N GLY A 14 -10.61 -0.03 1.62
CA GLY A 14 -11.72 -0.15 0.69
C GLY A 14 -11.48 -1.24 -0.35
N GLU A 15 -12.52 -1.99 -0.71
CA GLU A 15 -12.41 -3.12 -1.67
C GLU A 15 -11.80 -2.70 -3.01
N MET A 16 -12.16 -1.53 -3.53
CA MET A 16 -11.59 -0.99 -4.76
C MET A 16 -10.09 -0.71 -4.63
N CYS A 17 -9.67 -0.14 -3.50
CA CYS A 17 -8.27 0.14 -3.22
C CYS A 17 -7.46 -1.15 -3.10
N ARG A 18 -8.00 -2.19 -2.45
CA ARG A 18 -7.34 -3.49 -2.32
C ARG A 18 -7.01 -4.08 -3.70
N VAL A 19 -7.96 -4.07 -4.63
CA VAL A 19 -7.74 -4.53 -6.01
C VAL A 19 -6.70 -3.65 -6.73
N ALA A 20 -6.76 -2.33 -6.56
CA ALA A 20 -5.82 -1.41 -7.17
C ALA A 20 -4.38 -1.62 -6.67
N ILE A 21 -4.20 -1.83 -5.36
CA ILE A 21 -2.91 -2.08 -4.73
C ILE A 21 -2.30 -3.40 -5.23
N GLN A 22 -3.10 -4.47 -5.28
CA GLN A 22 -2.62 -5.77 -5.80
C GLN A 22 -2.17 -5.66 -7.25
N ARG A 23 -3.01 -5.09 -8.12
CA ARG A 23 -2.68 -4.88 -9.53
C ARG A 23 -1.47 -3.98 -9.73
N PHE A 24 -1.33 -2.95 -8.90
CA PHE A 24 -0.16 -2.09 -8.92
C PHE A 24 1.09 -2.93 -8.63
N ALA A 25 1.12 -3.65 -7.50
CA ALA A 25 2.28 -4.43 -7.08
C ALA A 25 2.71 -5.47 -8.12
N GLU A 26 1.76 -6.14 -8.77
CA GLU A 26 2.02 -7.07 -9.88
C GLU A 26 2.59 -6.37 -11.12
N ALA A 27 2.10 -5.18 -11.47
CA ALA A 27 2.52 -4.46 -12.67
C ALA A 27 3.91 -3.80 -12.55
N VAL A 28 4.37 -3.54 -11.33
CA VAL A 28 5.63 -2.82 -11.07
C VAL A 28 6.74 -3.72 -10.52
N GLU A 29 6.70 -5.02 -10.84
CA GLU A 29 7.74 -5.98 -10.49
C GLU A 29 9.14 -5.47 -10.95
N GLY A 30 10.10 -5.43 -10.02
CA GLY A 30 11.47 -4.96 -10.28
C GLY A 30 11.67 -3.44 -10.30
N ALA A 31 10.63 -2.63 -10.09
CA ALA A 31 10.77 -1.17 -9.95
C ALA A 31 11.06 -0.75 -8.50
N ASP A 32 11.74 0.38 -8.33
CA ASP A 32 12.08 0.98 -7.03
C ASP A 32 10.93 1.85 -6.52
N TRP A 33 10.05 1.27 -5.69
CA TRP A 33 8.85 1.93 -5.14
C TRP A 33 8.62 1.59 -3.66
N LYS A 34 7.84 2.44 -3.01
CA LYS A 34 7.32 2.22 -1.65
C LYS A 34 5.86 2.63 -1.55
N LEU A 35 5.03 1.72 -1.08
CA LEU A 35 3.61 1.94 -0.82
C LEU A 35 3.40 2.40 0.62
N GLU A 36 2.58 3.41 0.79
CA GLU A 36 2.08 3.84 2.09
C GLU A 36 0.56 3.76 2.10
N LEU A 37 0.05 2.85 2.93
CA LEU A 37 -1.37 2.52 2.98
C LEU A 37 -1.96 3.11 4.25
N TYR A 38 -2.95 4.00 4.05
CA TYR A 38 -3.63 4.68 5.14
C TYR A 38 -5.12 4.37 5.12
N ASP A 39 -5.66 4.01 6.28
CA ASP A 39 -7.08 3.83 6.51
C ASP A 39 -7.41 4.15 7.97
N ILE A 40 -8.68 4.39 8.29
CA ILE A 40 -9.12 4.56 9.69
C ILE A 40 -8.96 3.26 10.49
N ARG A 41 -9.01 2.11 9.81
CA ARG A 41 -8.85 0.75 10.37
C ARG A 41 -7.66 0.05 9.71
N PRO A 42 -6.42 0.44 10.05
CA PRO A 42 -5.22 -0.09 9.41
C PRO A 42 -5.07 -1.60 9.55
N GLU A 43 -5.59 -2.20 10.62
CA GLU A 43 -5.55 -3.65 10.88
C GLU A 43 -6.23 -4.50 9.79
N VAL A 44 -7.17 -3.91 9.03
CA VAL A 44 -7.84 -4.60 7.91
C VAL A 44 -6.87 -4.83 6.73
N LEU A 45 -5.72 -4.16 6.73
CA LEU A 45 -4.71 -4.26 5.68
C LEU A 45 -3.69 -5.37 5.93
N ASP A 46 -3.66 -6.01 7.10
CA ASP A 46 -2.62 -7.00 7.47
C ASP A 46 -2.51 -8.12 6.43
N ASP A 47 -3.63 -8.74 6.04
CA ASP A 47 -3.67 -9.76 4.99
C ASP A 47 -3.15 -9.27 3.64
N LEU A 48 -3.36 -7.99 3.32
CA LEU A 48 -2.89 -7.41 2.06
C LEU A 48 -1.37 -7.18 2.12
N VAL A 49 -0.85 -6.74 3.27
CA VAL A 49 0.59 -6.51 3.46
C VAL A 49 1.38 -7.80 3.32
N GLU A 50 0.86 -8.93 3.83
CA GLU A 50 1.52 -10.24 3.72
C GLU A 50 1.67 -10.72 2.28
N LEU A 51 0.82 -10.26 1.36
CA LEU A 51 0.88 -10.60 -0.07
C LEU A 51 1.86 -9.72 -0.85
N LEU A 52 2.38 -8.65 -0.24
CA LEU A 52 3.24 -7.68 -0.89
C LEU A 52 4.73 -7.96 -0.60
N PRO A 53 5.65 -7.59 -1.51
CA PRO A 53 7.08 -7.79 -1.29
C PRO A 53 7.54 -7.17 0.04
N SER A 54 8.32 -7.91 0.83
CA SER A 54 8.76 -7.43 2.14
C SER A 54 9.54 -6.11 2.04
N GLY A 55 9.21 -5.16 2.92
CA GLY A 55 9.86 -3.84 2.95
C GLY A 55 9.35 -2.84 1.90
N SER A 56 8.47 -3.26 0.99
CA SER A 56 7.87 -2.38 -0.03
C SER A 56 6.67 -1.57 0.48
N VAL A 57 6.16 -1.86 1.69
CA VAL A 57 4.93 -1.29 2.25
C VAL A 57 5.14 -0.77 3.67
N SER A 58 4.46 0.31 4.01
CA SER A 58 4.14 0.70 5.39
C SER A 58 2.65 0.99 5.53
N VAL A 59 2.09 0.69 6.70
CA VAL A 59 0.68 0.91 7.04
C VAL A 59 0.58 1.93 8.16
N GLY A 60 -0.42 2.80 8.09
CA GLY A 60 -0.72 3.76 9.15
C GLY A 60 -2.22 4.03 9.28
N SER A 61 -2.62 4.50 10.45
CA SER A 61 -3.96 5.07 10.62
C SER A 61 -3.96 6.52 10.17
N PHE A 62 -4.98 6.93 9.43
CA PHE A 62 -5.20 8.34 9.09
C PHE A 62 -6.69 8.63 8.99
N ASP A 63 -7.15 9.56 9.82
CA ASP A 63 -8.50 10.13 9.73
C ASP A 63 -8.45 11.46 8.99
N LEU A 64 -9.34 11.64 8.03
CA LEU A 64 -9.44 12.85 7.21
C LEU A 64 -10.47 13.86 7.76
N PHE A 65 -11.21 13.48 8.81
CA PHE A 65 -12.27 14.30 9.40
C PHE A 65 -12.02 14.63 10.87
#